data_AF-A0A1F6WC03-F1
#
_entry.id   AF-A0A1F6WC03-F1
#
_cell.length_a   1.000
_cell.length_b   1.000
_cell.length_c   1.000
_cell.angle_alpha   90.00
_cell.angle_beta   90.00
_cell.angle_gamma   90.00
#
_symmetry.space_group_name_H-M   'P 1'
#
loop_
_entity.id
_entity.type
_entity.pdbx_description
1 polymer ?
#
loop_
_entity_poly.entity_id
_entity_poly.type
_entity_poly.pdbx_seq_one_letter_code
_entity_poly.pdbx_strand_id
1 'polypeptide(L)'
;MKTYDEIRRHFGTFGFQWQDSVPIVSANPKLLFNISGGVVFENAISHGVIPEKTRVVSVQTCLRTDRWEKIGLSGRHHLAFDMLGHFSLYEGKEQEVKDVMIESAWHYLTVCAGISPATLSATVHPQDATSQKIWERLGVRTVSNDKNVTFTPTQNRCGIRTEIVWRNPDTDKSIELWNLVFTEFLGETLFESPLEKIAADSGASIDRIVTAVECCGSDYENSSWKGVIESITEQSEVKDQAIMCRLADLGKAAVLLVSEGLRPGNKAADYVLRKLIREAFILCRQTSISFDEFVVISGNQWASADAVQTVFAEEVSKFEKGLERGRKEYTKLTSRSNGPLTGSDIEYLTSTFGFPKALIELEESKRNKEAL
;
A
#
# COMPACT_ATOMS: atom_id res chain seq x y z
N MET A 1 -4.72 -18.09 -2.96
CA MET A 1 -3.56 -17.54 -3.70
C MET A 1 -2.39 -18.52 -3.65
N LYS A 2 -1.67 -18.66 -4.75
CA LYS A 2 -0.48 -19.53 -4.86
C LYS A 2 0.64 -19.07 -3.92
N THR A 3 1.39 -20.03 -3.38
CA THR A 3 2.39 -19.83 -2.30
C THR A 3 3.66 -19.12 -2.80
N TYR A 4 4.47 -18.54 -1.90
CA TYR A 4 5.79 -17.95 -2.26
C TYR A 4 6.70 -18.94 -3.02
N ASP A 5 6.56 -20.24 -2.78
CA ASP A 5 7.27 -21.28 -3.52
C ASP A 5 6.91 -21.33 -5.00
N GLU A 6 5.66 -21.03 -5.36
CA GLU A 6 5.23 -21.00 -6.76
C GLU A 6 5.74 -19.75 -7.48
N ILE A 7 5.77 -18.60 -6.80
CA ILE A 7 6.43 -17.39 -7.30
C ILE A 7 7.91 -17.69 -7.56
N ARG A 8 8.61 -18.24 -6.57
CA ARG A 8 10.02 -18.60 -6.67
C ARG A 8 10.29 -19.58 -7.81
N ARG A 9 9.45 -20.61 -7.96
CA ARG A 9 9.59 -21.58 -9.04
C ARG A 9 9.38 -20.94 -10.41
N HIS A 10 8.31 -20.17 -10.57
CA HIS A 10 8.00 -19.47 -11.83
C HIS A 10 9.14 -18.55 -12.26
N PHE A 11 9.53 -17.61 -11.40
CA PHE A 11 10.59 -16.67 -11.74
C PHE A 11 11.96 -17.36 -11.86
N GLY A 12 12.18 -18.46 -11.14
CA GLY A 12 13.35 -19.32 -11.31
C GLY A 12 13.50 -19.89 -12.72
N THR A 13 12.41 -20.22 -13.43
CA THR A 13 12.50 -20.70 -14.82
C THR A 13 12.93 -19.62 -15.81
N PHE A 14 12.83 -18.34 -15.44
CA PHE A 14 13.34 -17.19 -16.20
C PHE A 14 14.72 -16.71 -15.70
N GLY A 15 15.33 -17.47 -14.78
CA GLY A 15 16.67 -17.19 -14.24
C GLY A 15 16.71 -16.17 -13.10
N PHE A 16 15.57 -15.75 -12.54
CA PHE A 16 15.56 -14.87 -11.38
C PHE A 16 15.90 -15.64 -10.10
N GLN A 17 16.72 -15.02 -9.27
CA GLN A 17 17.08 -15.54 -7.97
C GLN A 17 16.19 -14.95 -6.89
N TRP A 18 15.72 -15.79 -5.97
CA TRP A 18 14.94 -15.29 -4.83
C TRP A 18 15.81 -14.41 -3.91
N GLN A 19 15.22 -13.30 -3.49
CA GLN A 19 15.75 -12.39 -2.48
C GLN A 19 14.68 -12.19 -1.41
N ASP A 20 15.04 -12.44 -0.16
CA ASP A 20 14.12 -12.21 0.96
C ASP A 20 13.85 -10.71 1.13
N SER A 21 12.65 -10.39 1.61
CA SER A 21 12.27 -9.02 1.91
C SER A 21 13.15 -8.42 3.00
N VAL A 22 13.24 -7.09 2.99
CA VAL A 22 13.85 -6.31 4.06
C VAL A 22 12.76 -5.76 4.98
N PRO A 23 13.11 -5.28 6.20
CA PRO A 23 12.13 -4.68 7.11
C PRO A 23 11.30 -3.56 6.47
N ILE A 24 10.07 -3.35 6.96
CA ILE A 24 9.18 -2.27 6.49
C ILE A 24 9.81 -0.91 6.76
N VAL A 25 10.46 -0.73 7.93
CA VAL A 25 11.23 0.48 8.23
C VAL A 25 12.45 0.53 7.33
N SER A 26 12.58 1.62 6.56
CA SER A 26 13.63 1.71 5.54
C SER A 26 15.00 1.96 6.16
N ALA A 27 16.02 1.28 5.63
CA ALA A 27 17.41 1.63 5.85
C ALA A 27 17.84 2.88 5.06
N ASN A 28 17.03 3.30 4.08
CA ASN A 28 17.29 4.52 3.32
C ASN A 28 16.97 5.75 4.18
N PRO A 29 17.95 6.63 4.50
CA PRO A 29 17.73 7.76 5.38
C PRO A 29 16.77 8.82 4.82
N LYS A 30 16.43 8.76 3.52
CA LYS A 30 15.46 9.66 2.88
C LYS A 30 14.02 9.18 3.02
N LEU A 31 13.80 7.94 3.45
CA LEU A 31 12.48 7.31 3.52
C LEU A 31 12.22 6.74 4.92
N LEU A 32 11.01 6.91 5.43
CA LEU A 32 10.61 6.28 6.70
C LEU A 32 10.38 4.78 6.52
N PHE A 33 9.78 4.40 5.39
CA PHE A 33 9.38 3.04 5.10
C PHE A 33 9.77 2.66 3.67
N ASN A 34 9.97 1.37 3.44
CA ASN A 34 10.10 0.84 2.10
C ASN A 34 8.73 0.96 1.40
N ILE A 35 8.65 1.84 0.41
CA ILE A 35 7.40 2.13 -0.35
C ILE A 35 7.27 1.28 -1.61
N SER A 36 8.34 0.58 -2.01
CA SER A 36 8.40 -0.37 -3.12
C SER A 36 9.60 -1.30 -2.94
N GLY A 37 9.64 -2.41 -3.67
CA GLY A 37 10.83 -3.25 -3.74
C GLY A 37 12.04 -2.53 -4.38
N GLY A 38 11.80 -1.56 -5.28
CA GLY A 38 12.86 -0.78 -5.93
C GLY A 38 13.71 0.06 -4.97
N VAL A 39 13.18 0.43 -3.80
CA VAL A 39 13.95 1.15 -2.76
C VAL A 39 15.18 0.36 -2.31
N VAL A 40 15.05 -0.97 -2.23
CA VAL A 40 16.14 -1.88 -1.84
C VAL A 40 17.29 -1.83 -2.86
N PHE A 41 16.96 -1.57 -4.13
CA PHE A 41 17.91 -1.57 -5.25
C PHE A 41 18.22 -0.15 -5.75
N GLU A 42 17.94 0.90 -4.98
CA GLU A 42 18.13 2.30 -5.41
C GLU A 42 19.58 2.55 -5.87
N ASN A 43 20.58 2.00 -5.19
CA ASN A 43 21.98 2.17 -5.59
C ASN A 43 22.27 1.57 -6.98
N ALA A 44 21.66 0.44 -7.30
CA ALA A 44 21.76 -0.11 -8.64
C ALA A 44 21.03 0.81 -9.61
N ILE A 45 19.72 1.00 -9.44
CA ILE A 45 18.83 1.72 -10.37
C ILE A 45 19.31 3.16 -10.64
N SER A 46 19.67 3.90 -9.60
CA SER A 46 20.04 5.32 -9.71
C SER A 46 21.52 5.50 -10.09
N HIS A 47 22.42 4.67 -9.58
CA HIS A 47 23.86 4.92 -9.68
C HIS A 47 24.62 3.94 -10.57
N GLY A 48 23.98 2.86 -11.04
CA GLY A 48 24.62 1.83 -11.85
C GLY A 48 25.55 0.93 -11.04
N VAL A 49 25.39 0.87 -9.71
CA VAL A 49 26.17 -0.05 -8.87
C VAL A 49 25.68 -1.47 -9.11
N ILE A 50 26.55 -2.33 -9.63
CA ILE A 50 26.19 -3.71 -9.96
C ILE A 50 26.12 -4.53 -8.65
N PRO A 51 24.95 -5.07 -8.27
CA PRO A 51 24.81 -5.92 -7.09
C PRO A 51 25.37 -7.33 -7.33
N GLU A 52 25.56 -8.10 -6.27
CA GLU A 52 25.98 -9.51 -6.35
C GLU A 52 24.99 -10.37 -7.16
N LYS A 53 23.69 -10.12 -6.97
CA LYS A 53 22.62 -10.73 -7.76
C LYS A 53 22.00 -9.69 -8.69
N THR A 54 22.22 -9.85 -9.99
CA THR A 54 21.72 -8.91 -11.00
C THR A 54 20.28 -9.20 -11.44
N ARG A 55 19.84 -10.45 -11.34
CA ARG A 55 18.47 -10.87 -11.67
C ARG A 55 17.78 -11.46 -10.43
N VAL A 56 16.84 -10.70 -9.86
CA VAL A 56 16.23 -11.04 -8.56
C VAL A 56 14.72 -10.92 -8.55
N VAL A 57 14.06 -11.74 -7.74
CA VAL A 57 12.63 -11.67 -7.44
C VAL A 57 12.42 -11.65 -5.93
N SER A 58 11.49 -10.82 -5.47
CA SER A 58 11.15 -10.67 -4.05
C SER A 58 9.68 -10.29 -3.88
N VAL A 59 9.13 -10.59 -2.72
CA VAL A 59 7.85 -10.03 -2.26
C VAL A 59 8.15 -9.10 -1.09
N GLN A 60 8.13 -7.79 -1.31
CA GLN A 60 8.45 -6.78 -0.30
C GLN A 60 7.16 -6.26 0.35
N THR A 61 7.03 -6.42 1.66
CA THR A 61 6.00 -5.72 2.42
C THR A 61 6.31 -4.22 2.42
N CYS A 62 5.43 -3.44 1.81
CA CYS A 62 5.58 -2.02 1.64
C CYS A 62 4.65 -1.27 2.58
N LEU A 63 5.07 -0.10 3.05
CA LEU A 63 4.17 0.84 3.74
C LEU A 63 4.18 2.21 3.06
N ARG A 64 2.99 2.66 2.65
CA ARG A 64 2.76 3.94 2.00
C ARG A 64 1.82 4.80 2.82
N THR A 65 2.26 6.02 3.09
CA THR A 65 1.43 7.03 3.77
C THR A 65 0.94 8.11 2.81
N ASP A 66 1.35 8.06 1.54
CA ASP A 66 0.72 8.86 0.50
C ASP A 66 -0.71 8.35 0.30
N ARG A 67 -1.64 9.28 0.05
CA ARG A 67 -3.07 8.95 -0.13
C ARG A 67 -3.77 8.35 1.10
N TRP A 68 -3.33 8.69 2.31
CA TRP A 68 -3.96 8.28 3.58
C TRP A 68 -5.48 8.54 3.61
N GLU A 69 -5.93 9.59 2.93
CA GLU A 69 -7.33 9.98 2.79
C GLU A 69 -8.16 8.99 1.95
N LYS A 70 -7.52 8.14 1.13
CA LYS A 70 -8.20 7.17 0.24
C LYS A 70 -8.42 5.79 0.85
N ILE A 71 -7.82 5.52 2.00
CA ILE A 71 -7.86 4.23 2.67
C ILE A 71 -9.29 3.96 3.17
N GLY A 72 -9.83 2.81 2.79
CA GLY A 72 -11.24 2.45 2.99
C GLY A 72 -12.22 3.00 1.93
N LEU A 73 -11.81 3.95 1.09
CA LEU A 73 -12.70 4.60 0.11
C LEU A 73 -12.48 4.13 -1.33
N SER A 74 -11.22 3.98 -1.73
CA SER A 74 -10.89 3.76 -3.15
C SER A 74 -11.00 2.30 -3.62
N GLY A 75 -11.08 1.36 -2.67
CA GLY A 75 -11.09 -0.08 -2.95
C GLY A 75 -9.78 -0.67 -3.48
N ARG A 76 -8.68 0.10 -3.55
CA ARG A 76 -7.40 -0.37 -4.13
C ARG A 76 -6.11 0.27 -3.58
N HIS A 77 -6.25 1.10 -2.54
CA HIS A 77 -5.12 1.74 -1.87
C HIS A 77 -5.08 1.21 -0.44
N HIS A 78 -3.89 0.79 -0.03
CA HIS A 78 -3.59 0.27 1.29
C HIS A 78 -2.41 1.03 1.88
N LEU A 79 -2.40 1.13 3.21
CA LEU A 79 -1.24 1.60 3.97
C LEU A 79 -0.13 0.57 3.88
N ALA A 80 -0.45 -0.69 4.16
CA ALA A 80 0.49 -1.81 4.09
C ALA A 80 0.03 -2.88 3.10
N PHE A 81 0.91 -3.26 2.17
CA PHE A 81 0.63 -4.24 1.14
C PHE A 81 1.91 -4.95 0.69
N ASP A 82 1.77 -6.15 0.15
CA ASP A 82 2.90 -6.90 -0.39
C ASP A 82 3.07 -6.60 -1.88
N MET A 83 4.29 -6.20 -2.25
CA MET A 83 4.68 -5.92 -3.62
C MET A 83 5.55 -7.04 -4.15
N LEU A 84 5.03 -7.80 -5.11
CA LEU A 84 5.83 -8.71 -5.93
C LEU A 84 6.62 -7.87 -6.93
N GLY A 85 7.94 -7.96 -6.86
CA GLY A 85 8.85 -7.30 -7.77
C GLY A 85 9.89 -8.28 -8.31
N HIS A 86 10.21 -8.14 -9.58
CA HIS A 86 11.34 -8.79 -10.22
C HIS A 86 12.20 -7.73 -10.91
N PHE A 87 13.51 -7.93 -10.86
CA PHE A 87 14.50 -6.91 -11.19
C PHE A 87 15.59 -7.53 -12.06
N SER A 88 16.05 -6.75 -13.04
CA SER A 88 17.20 -7.06 -13.89
C SER A 88 18.11 -5.85 -13.92
N LEU A 89 19.27 -5.92 -13.28
CA LEU A 89 20.08 -4.77 -12.92
C LEU A 89 21.40 -4.75 -13.71
N TYR A 90 21.40 -4.05 -14.85
CA TYR A 90 22.56 -3.80 -15.72
C TYR A 90 23.26 -5.06 -16.26
N GLU A 91 22.55 -6.18 -16.40
CA GLU A 91 23.14 -7.43 -16.89
C GLU A 91 23.07 -7.58 -18.41
N GLY A 92 22.11 -6.92 -19.07
CA GLY A 92 21.85 -7.10 -20.50
C GLY A 92 21.42 -5.83 -21.22
N LYS A 93 21.28 -5.95 -22.53
CA LYS A 93 20.80 -4.87 -23.41
C LYS A 93 19.28 -4.74 -23.32
N GLU A 94 18.76 -3.61 -23.84
CA GLU A 94 17.34 -3.28 -23.81
C GLU A 94 16.43 -4.44 -24.24
N GLN A 95 16.67 -5.04 -25.41
CA GLN A 95 15.85 -6.11 -25.96
C GLN A 95 15.77 -7.33 -25.02
N GLU A 96 16.92 -7.84 -24.59
CA GLU A 96 17.02 -9.03 -23.73
C GLU A 96 16.33 -8.82 -22.38
N VAL A 97 16.52 -7.64 -21.79
CA VAL A 97 15.92 -7.28 -20.51
C VAL A 97 14.41 -7.10 -20.64
N LYS A 98 13.92 -6.40 -21.67
CA LYS A 98 12.48 -6.23 -21.89
C LYS A 98 11.79 -7.55 -22.19
N ASP A 99 12.39 -8.43 -23.00
CA ASP A 99 11.86 -9.76 -23.30
C ASP A 99 11.62 -10.55 -22.00
N VAL A 100 12.67 -10.73 -21.19
CA VAL A 100 12.55 -11.53 -19.96
C VAL A 100 11.57 -10.91 -18.96
N MET A 101 11.61 -9.59 -18.78
CA MET A 101 10.78 -8.90 -17.79
C MET A 101 9.28 -8.94 -18.14
N ILE A 102 8.94 -8.74 -19.42
CA ILE A 102 7.57 -8.74 -19.92
C ILE A 102 7.02 -10.17 -19.97
N GLU A 103 7.77 -11.12 -20.53
CA GLU A 103 7.33 -12.51 -20.66
C GLU A 103 7.14 -13.18 -19.29
N SER A 104 8.05 -12.94 -18.34
CA SER A 104 7.92 -13.52 -17.00
C SER A 104 6.70 -12.97 -16.26
N ALA A 105 6.42 -11.66 -16.38
CA ALA A 105 5.24 -11.04 -15.76
C ALA A 105 3.93 -11.54 -16.40
N TRP A 106 3.88 -11.57 -17.73
CA TRP A 106 2.72 -12.03 -18.50
C TRP A 106 2.38 -13.49 -18.20
N HIS A 107 3.37 -14.38 -18.26
CA HIS A 107 3.18 -15.80 -17.96
C HIS A 107 2.84 -16.03 -16.50
N TYR A 108 3.37 -15.23 -15.57
CA TYR A 108 2.94 -15.33 -14.17
C TYR A 108 1.44 -15.04 -14.04
N LEU A 109 0.96 -13.92 -14.58
CA LEU A 109 -0.45 -13.54 -14.43
C LEU A 109 -1.39 -14.54 -15.13
N THR A 110 -1.05 -14.97 -16.34
CA THR A 110 -1.96 -15.78 -17.17
C THR A 110 -1.87 -17.27 -16.89
N VAL A 111 -0.67 -17.82 -16.68
CA VAL A 111 -0.44 -19.25 -16.49
C VAL A 111 -0.39 -19.60 -15.01
N CYS A 112 0.38 -18.84 -14.22
CA CYS A 112 0.51 -19.16 -12.79
C CYS A 112 -0.70 -18.68 -11.99
N ALA A 113 -1.06 -17.41 -12.05
CA ALA A 113 -2.19 -16.86 -11.32
C ALA A 113 -3.55 -17.24 -11.95
N GLY A 114 -3.57 -17.56 -13.25
CA GLY A 114 -4.77 -18.03 -13.96
C GLY A 114 -5.73 -16.93 -14.38
N ILE A 115 -5.24 -15.69 -14.51
CA ILE A 115 -6.06 -14.56 -14.99
C ILE A 115 -6.27 -14.72 -16.49
N SER A 116 -7.52 -14.60 -16.95
CA SER A 116 -7.86 -14.72 -18.37
C SER A 116 -7.10 -13.69 -19.21
N PRO A 117 -6.33 -14.09 -20.23
CA PRO A 117 -5.65 -13.15 -21.13
C PRO A 117 -6.60 -12.14 -21.79
N ALA A 118 -7.85 -12.50 -22.01
CA ALA A 118 -8.85 -11.64 -22.66
C ALA A 118 -9.26 -10.44 -21.80
N THR A 119 -9.02 -10.48 -20.49
CA THR A 119 -9.30 -9.36 -19.57
C THR A 119 -8.07 -8.50 -19.31
N LEU A 120 -6.94 -8.79 -19.96
CA LEU A 120 -5.69 -8.08 -19.81
C LEU A 120 -5.35 -7.26 -21.05
N SER A 121 -4.70 -6.13 -20.82
CA SER A 121 -4.10 -5.27 -21.84
C SER A 121 -2.81 -4.67 -21.29
N ALA A 122 -2.02 -4.04 -22.15
CA ALA A 122 -0.81 -3.34 -21.74
C ALA A 122 -0.83 -1.86 -22.14
N THR A 123 -0.28 -0.97 -21.31
CA THR A 123 0.04 0.40 -21.71
C THR A 123 1.49 0.50 -22.18
N VAL A 124 1.77 1.28 -23.20
CA VAL A 124 3.13 1.46 -23.75
C VAL A 124 3.38 2.90 -24.14
N HIS A 125 4.61 3.38 -23.96
CA HIS A 125 5.01 4.68 -24.50
C HIS A 125 4.97 4.64 -26.04
N PRO A 126 4.51 5.71 -26.74
CA PRO A 126 4.39 5.71 -28.20
C PRO A 126 5.69 5.39 -28.94
N GLN A 127 6.83 5.79 -28.36
CA GLN A 127 8.17 5.57 -28.93
C GLN A 127 8.84 4.27 -28.45
N ASP A 128 8.19 3.47 -27.61
CA ASP A 128 8.71 2.16 -27.14
C ASP A 128 8.39 1.04 -28.14
N ALA A 129 9.07 1.05 -29.29
CA ALA A 129 8.90 0.03 -30.33
C ALA A 129 9.29 -1.38 -29.85
N THR A 130 10.20 -1.48 -28.88
CA THR A 130 10.67 -2.75 -28.32
C THR A 130 9.55 -3.43 -27.55
N SER A 131 8.97 -2.77 -26.54
CA SER A 131 7.87 -3.35 -25.77
C SER A 131 6.63 -3.62 -26.62
N GLN A 132 6.32 -2.74 -27.59
CA GLN A 132 5.20 -2.95 -28.53
C GLN A 132 5.32 -4.28 -29.28
N LYS A 133 6.50 -4.59 -29.84
CA LYS A 133 6.75 -5.86 -30.55
C LYS A 133 6.66 -7.07 -29.65
N ILE A 134 7.11 -6.96 -28.40
CA ILE A 134 7.02 -8.04 -27.41
C ILE A 134 5.56 -8.33 -27.08
N TRP A 135 4.77 -7.30 -26.82
CA TRP A 135 3.34 -7.45 -26.57
C TRP A 135 2.57 -7.99 -27.78
N GLU A 136 2.91 -7.55 -28.99
CA GLU A 136 2.35 -8.09 -30.24
C GLU A 136 2.64 -9.58 -30.39
N ARG A 137 3.88 -10.01 -30.13
CA ARG A 137 4.28 -11.42 -30.14
C ARG A 137 3.50 -12.26 -29.12
N LEU A 138 3.17 -11.67 -27.96
CA LEU A 138 2.34 -12.30 -26.93
C LEU A 138 0.83 -12.23 -27.23
N GLY A 139 0.42 -11.58 -28.32
CA GLY A 139 -1.00 -11.42 -28.68
C GLY A 139 -1.76 -10.46 -27.77
N VAL A 140 -1.07 -9.55 -27.08
CA VAL A 140 -1.66 -8.63 -26.10
C VAL A 140 -2.01 -7.30 -26.75
N ARG A 141 -3.23 -6.82 -26.50
CA ARG A 141 -3.64 -5.48 -26.93
C ARG A 141 -2.87 -4.41 -26.17
N THR A 142 -2.22 -3.50 -26.91
CA THR A 142 -1.54 -2.33 -26.35
C THR A 142 -2.39 -1.06 -26.45
N VAL A 143 -2.30 -0.20 -25.44
CA VAL A 143 -2.84 1.16 -25.41
C VAL A 143 -1.67 2.15 -25.31
N SER A 144 -1.60 3.09 -26.24
CA SER A 144 -0.56 4.12 -26.22
C SER A 144 -0.75 5.08 -25.05
N ASN A 145 0.30 5.36 -24.28
CA ASN A 145 0.31 6.28 -23.16
C ASN A 145 1.65 7.06 -23.11
N ASP A 146 1.63 8.34 -23.47
CA ASP A 146 2.80 9.22 -23.44
C ASP A 146 3.28 9.54 -22.01
N LYS A 147 2.48 9.22 -20.99
CA LYS A 147 2.87 9.32 -19.57
C LYS A 147 3.61 8.09 -19.05
N ASN A 148 3.88 7.11 -19.89
CA ASN A 148 4.72 5.96 -19.54
C ASN A 148 6.21 6.34 -19.52
N VAL A 149 6.53 7.29 -18.64
CA VAL A 149 7.85 7.85 -18.43
C VAL A 149 8.22 7.64 -16.96
N THR A 150 9.49 7.36 -16.71
CA THR A 150 10.02 7.19 -15.37
C THR A 150 11.31 7.98 -15.17
N PHE A 151 11.56 8.36 -13.93
CA PHE A 151 12.78 9.00 -13.48
C PHE A 151 13.27 8.29 -12.23
N THR A 152 14.57 8.08 -12.17
CA THR A 152 15.20 7.59 -10.94
C THR A 152 15.04 8.61 -9.81
N PRO A 153 15.05 8.20 -8.52
CA PRO A 153 14.90 9.11 -7.39
C PRO A 153 15.88 10.30 -7.39
N THR A 154 17.08 10.11 -7.94
CA THR A 154 18.11 11.16 -8.06
C THR A 154 18.01 11.99 -9.34
N GLN A 155 17.04 11.70 -10.22
CA GLN A 155 16.79 12.38 -11.49
C GLN A 155 18.02 12.45 -12.42
N ASN A 156 18.97 11.54 -12.26
CA ASN A 156 20.18 11.45 -13.09
C ASN A 156 20.07 10.39 -14.20
N ARG A 157 18.96 9.65 -14.22
CA ARG A 157 18.61 8.64 -15.22
C ARG A 157 17.11 8.61 -15.39
N CYS A 158 16.68 8.28 -16.60
CA CYS A 158 15.27 8.16 -16.97
C CYS A 158 15.05 6.96 -17.90
N GLY A 159 13.80 6.73 -18.26
CA GLY A 159 13.42 5.69 -19.21
C GLY A 159 11.90 5.58 -19.32
N ILE A 160 11.45 4.51 -19.96
CA ILE A 160 10.02 4.27 -20.18
C ILE A 160 9.53 3.08 -19.39
N ARG A 161 8.21 2.89 -19.37
CA ARG A 161 7.57 1.79 -18.66
C ARG A 161 6.43 1.19 -19.46
N THR A 162 6.03 -0.02 -19.10
CA THR A 162 4.81 -0.65 -19.59
C THR A 162 4.02 -1.20 -18.40
N GLU A 163 2.70 -1.03 -18.43
CA GLU A 163 1.83 -1.46 -17.33
C GLU A 163 0.85 -2.51 -17.83
N ILE A 164 0.72 -3.63 -17.13
CA ILE A 164 -0.31 -4.63 -17.36
C ILE A 164 -1.58 -4.19 -16.63
N VAL A 165 -2.65 -4.04 -17.37
CA VAL A 165 -3.94 -3.54 -16.88
C VAL A 165 -4.99 -4.64 -17.01
N TRP A 166 -5.62 -4.95 -15.88
CA TRP A 166 -6.80 -5.82 -15.84
C TRP A 166 -8.07 -5.00 -15.93
N ARG A 167 -8.99 -5.44 -16.79
CA ARG A 167 -10.36 -4.94 -16.87
C ARG A 167 -11.27 -5.95 -16.21
N ASN A 168 -11.90 -5.56 -15.10
CA ASN A 168 -12.86 -6.40 -14.41
C ASN A 168 -14.03 -6.71 -15.38
N PRO A 169 -14.34 -8.00 -15.63
CA PRO A 169 -15.34 -8.39 -16.62
C PRO A 169 -16.78 -8.04 -16.21
N ASP A 170 -17.05 -7.87 -14.92
CA ASP A 170 -18.39 -7.61 -14.39
C ASP A 170 -18.70 -6.12 -14.28
N THR A 171 -17.67 -5.30 -14.03
CA THR A 171 -17.82 -3.86 -13.74
C THR A 171 -17.18 -2.96 -14.78
N ASP A 172 -16.43 -3.52 -15.74
CA ASP A 172 -15.64 -2.80 -16.74
C ASP A 172 -14.57 -1.84 -16.18
N LYS A 173 -14.32 -1.88 -14.86
CA LYS A 173 -13.30 -1.06 -14.22
C LYS A 173 -11.91 -1.61 -14.51
N SER A 174 -11.01 -0.70 -14.90
CA SER A 174 -9.59 -1.03 -15.13
C SER A 174 -8.75 -0.80 -13.87
N ILE A 175 -7.86 -1.74 -13.58
CA ILE A 175 -6.88 -1.70 -12.49
C ILE A 175 -5.51 -2.07 -13.05
N GLU A 176 -4.51 -1.26 -12.73
CA GLU A 176 -3.10 -1.60 -12.96
C GLU A 176 -2.69 -2.76 -12.04
N LEU A 177 -2.30 -3.89 -12.64
CA LEU A 177 -1.82 -5.06 -11.93
C LEU A 177 -0.31 -5.06 -11.77
N TRP A 178 0.43 -4.65 -12.79
CA TRP A 178 1.89 -4.73 -12.80
C TRP A 178 2.49 -3.56 -13.56
N ASN A 179 3.41 -2.83 -12.94
CA ASN A 179 4.23 -1.83 -13.60
C ASN A 179 5.64 -2.40 -13.86
N LEU A 180 6.10 -2.35 -15.11
CA LEU A 180 7.43 -2.77 -15.56
C LEU A 180 8.18 -1.52 -16.01
N VAL A 181 9.19 -1.13 -15.25
CA VAL A 181 9.93 0.13 -15.40
C VAL A 181 11.32 -0.18 -15.95
N PHE A 182 11.73 0.54 -16.99
CA PHE A 182 13.03 0.39 -17.63
C PHE A 182 13.82 1.69 -17.49
N THR A 183 15.01 1.61 -16.89
CA THR A 183 15.96 2.72 -16.81
C THR A 183 16.96 2.60 -17.96
N GLU A 184 16.83 3.48 -18.95
CA GLU A 184 17.42 3.29 -20.29
C GLU A 184 18.35 4.43 -20.72
N PHE A 185 18.22 5.61 -20.11
CA PHE A 185 18.92 6.83 -20.55
C PHE A 185 19.64 7.51 -19.38
N LEU A 186 20.75 8.19 -19.69
CA LEU A 186 21.41 9.11 -18.76
C LEU A 186 20.73 10.48 -18.79
N GLY A 187 20.56 11.09 -17.62
CA GLY A 187 19.88 12.37 -17.45
C GLY A 187 18.36 12.26 -17.43
N GLU A 188 17.69 13.36 -17.77
CA GLU A 188 16.23 13.50 -17.72
C GLU A 188 15.58 13.51 -19.11
N THR A 189 16.37 13.51 -20.18
CA THR A 189 15.84 13.53 -21.55
C THR A 189 15.76 12.11 -22.11
N LEU A 190 14.54 11.66 -22.40
CA LEU A 190 14.31 10.36 -23.03
C LEU A 190 14.95 10.32 -24.42
N PHE A 191 15.40 9.13 -24.83
CA PHE A 191 15.98 8.87 -26.16
C PHE A 191 17.28 9.63 -26.46
N GLU A 192 17.84 10.29 -25.45
CA GLU A 192 19.17 10.86 -25.46
C GLU A 192 20.10 10.03 -24.57
N SER A 193 21.38 9.92 -24.94
CA SER A 193 22.41 9.24 -24.13
C SER A 193 21.99 7.83 -23.63
N PRO A 194 21.70 6.88 -24.54
CA PRO A 194 21.24 5.54 -24.17
C PRO A 194 22.33 4.77 -23.41
N LEU A 195 21.89 3.96 -22.46
CA LEU A 195 22.74 3.06 -21.69
C LEU A 195 23.07 1.81 -22.50
N GLU A 196 24.32 1.34 -22.44
CA GLU A 196 24.72 0.08 -23.09
C GLU A 196 24.01 -1.13 -22.48
N LYS A 197 23.85 -1.11 -21.15
CA LYS A 197 23.06 -2.07 -20.38
C LYS A 197 22.05 -1.33 -19.55
N ILE A 198 20.83 -1.84 -19.49
CA ILE A 198 19.73 -1.16 -18.81
C ILE A 198 19.44 -1.82 -17.46
N ALA A 199 18.76 -1.08 -16.58
CA ALA A 199 18.12 -1.67 -15.41
C ALA A 199 16.61 -1.76 -15.63
N ALA A 200 16.00 -2.78 -15.05
CA ALA A 200 14.56 -2.94 -14.99
C ALA A 200 14.14 -3.24 -13.55
N ASP A 201 13.10 -2.55 -13.11
CA ASP A 201 12.42 -2.80 -11.86
C ASP A 201 10.94 -3.01 -12.12
N SER A 202 10.29 -3.83 -11.29
CA SER A 202 8.86 -4.06 -11.40
C SER A 202 8.16 -4.05 -10.05
N GLY A 203 6.86 -3.83 -10.09
CA GLY A 203 6.00 -3.94 -8.93
C GLY A 203 4.58 -4.31 -9.29
N ALA A 204 4.08 -5.36 -8.64
CA ALA A 204 2.69 -5.75 -8.64
C ALA A 204 2.18 -5.88 -7.21
N SER A 205 1.01 -5.29 -6.93
CA SER A 205 0.33 -5.51 -5.66
C SER A 205 -0.24 -6.91 -5.64
N ILE A 206 0.16 -7.71 -4.64
CA ILE A 206 -0.39 -9.03 -4.42
C ILE A 206 -1.91 -8.95 -4.21
N ASP A 207 -2.39 -7.97 -3.43
CA ASP A 207 -3.82 -7.76 -3.19
C ASP A 207 -4.59 -7.56 -4.52
N ARG A 208 -4.05 -6.76 -5.44
CA ARG A 208 -4.70 -6.53 -6.75
C ARG A 208 -4.69 -7.76 -7.64
N ILE A 209 -3.64 -8.58 -7.58
CA ILE A 209 -3.59 -9.84 -8.30
C ILE A 209 -4.67 -10.78 -7.77
N VAL A 210 -4.83 -10.90 -6.44
CA VAL A 210 -5.89 -11.70 -5.83
C VAL A 210 -7.27 -11.20 -6.26
N THR A 211 -7.49 -9.88 -6.23
CA THR A 211 -8.73 -9.26 -6.72
C THR A 211 -9.03 -9.64 -8.16
N ALA A 212 -8.04 -9.65 -9.04
CA ALA A 212 -8.22 -10.04 -10.43
C ALA A 212 -8.48 -11.54 -10.61
N VAL A 213 -7.82 -12.39 -9.83
CA VAL A 213 -8.02 -13.85 -9.83
C VAL A 213 -9.43 -14.22 -9.32
N GLU A 214 -9.91 -13.52 -8.30
CA GLU A 214 -11.21 -13.76 -7.67
C GLU A 214 -12.35 -12.94 -8.30
N CYS A 215 -12.04 -12.14 -9.33
CA CYS A 215 -12.96 -11.24 -10.02
C CYS A 215 -13.70 -10.26 -9.08
N CYS A 216 -13.06 -9.84 -7.99
CA CYS A 216 -13.67 -8.94 -7.01
C CYS A 216 -13.78 -7.49 -7.53
N GLY A 217 -14.76 -6.73 -7.03
CA GLY A 217 -14.96 -5.32 -7.37
C GLY A 217 -13.97 -4.37 -6.69
N SER A 218 -13.38 -4.82 -5.59
CA SER A 218 -12.35 -4.11 -4.81
C SER A 218 -11.41 -5.08 -4.09
N ASP A 219 -10.24 -4.60 -3.70
CA ASP A 219 -9.26 -5.37 -2.92
C ASP A 219 -9.83 -5.80 -1.56
N TYR A 220 -10.74 -5.00 -0.97
CA TYR A 220 -11.37 -5.31 0.30
C TYR A 220 -12.42 -6.44 0.24
N GLU A 221 -12.83 -6.88 -0.96
CA GLU A 221 -13.77 -7.98 -1.17
C GLU A 221 -13.07 -9.33 -1.37
N ASN A 222 -11.75 -9.31 -1.60
CA ASN A 222 -11.00 -10.51 -1.90
C ASN A 222 -10.68 -11.33 -0.63
N SER A 223 -10.21 -12.56 -0.80
CA SER A 223 -9.98 -13.51 0.29
C SER A 223 -8.94 -13.06 1.32
N SER A 224 -8.05 -12.12 0.98
CA SER A 224 -7.06 -11.56 1.92
C SER A 224 -7.67 -10.60 2.94
N TRP A 225 -8.81 -9.98 2.62
CA TRP A 225 -9.41 -8.89 3.40
C TRP A 225 -10.83 -9.18 3.88
N LYS A 226 -11.61 -9.95 3.11
CA LYS A 226 -13.04 -10.14 3.37
C LYS A 226 -13.31 -10.65 4.78
N GLY A 227 -12.61 -11.70 5.23
CA GLY A 227 -12.86 -12.31 6.54
C GLY A 227 -12.59 -11.37 7.72
N VAL A 228 -11.52 -10.57 7.66
CA VAL A 228 -11.20 -9.61 8.73
C VAL A 228 -12.18 -8.44 8.74
N ILE A 229 -12.62 -7.98 7.57
CA ILE A 229 -13.62 -6.91 7.48
C ILE A 229 -14.98 -7.38 7.99
N GLU A 230 -15.39 -8.61 7.64
CA GLU A 230 -16.61 -9.23 8.17
C GLU A 230 -16.53 -9.33 9.70
N SER A 231 -15.42 -9.81 10.24
CA SER A 231 -15.20 -9.91 11.70
C SER A 231 -15.30 -8.56 12.40
N ILE A 232 -14.70 -7.50 11.85
CA ILE A 232 -14.81 -6.13 12.40
C ILE A 232 -16.25 -5.62 12.30
N THR A 233 -16.92 -5.90 11.18
CA THR A 233 -18.32 -5.48 10.93
C THR A 233 -19.28 -6.10 11.94
N GLU A 234 -19.08 -7.36 12.33
CA GLU A 234 -19.90 -8.06 13.32
C GLU A 234 -19.80 -7.43 14.72
N GLN A 235 -18.68 -6.78 15.05
CA GLN A 235 -18.49 -6.08 16.32
C GLN A 235 -19.07 -4.65 16.33
N SER A 236 -19.50 -4.14 15.16
CA SER A 236 -19.88 -2.75 14.98
C SER A 236 -21.39 -2.53 15.08
N GLU A 237 -21.80 -1.50 15.82
CA GLU A 237 -23.18 -0.99 15.79
C GLU A 237 -23.44 -0.13 14.53
N VAL A 238 -22.38 0.33 13.87
CA VAL A 238 -22.44 1.18 12.67
C VAL A 238 -22.07 0.34 11.45
N LYS A 239 -22.99 0.25 10.48
CA LYS A 239 -22.77 -0.49 9.23
C LYS A 239 -22.27 0.43 8.12
N ASP A 240 -21.04 0.90 8.26
CA ASP A 240 -20.34 1.69 7.24
C ASP A 240 -19.13 0.91 6.71
N GLN A 241 -19.24 0.42 5.48
CA GLN A 241 -18.21 -0.39 4.85
C GLN A 241 -16.87 0.33 4.72
N ALA A 242 -16.88 1.64 4.42
CA ALA A 242 -15.64 2.39 4.25
C ALA A 242 -14.87 2.50 5.56
N ILE A 243 -15.59 2.66 6.68
CA ILE A 243 -14.98 2.66 8.02
C ILE A 243 -14.40 1.29 8.36
N MET A 244 -15.12 0.19 8.07
CA MET A 244 -14.63 -1.18 8.35
C MET A 244 -13.38 -1.52 7.53
N CYS A 245 -13.38 -1.18 6.23
CA CYS A 245 -12.21 -1.32 5.38
C CYS A 245 -11.02 -0.49 5.91
N ARG A 246 -11.28 0.74 6.36
CA ARG A 246 -10.25 1.61 6.94
C ARG A 246 -9.68 1.05 8.25
N LEU A 247 -10.54 0.53 9.13
CA LEU A 247 -10.12 -0.12 10.38
C LEU A 247 -9.23 -1.33 10.10
N ALA A 248 -9.63 -2.21 9.16
CA ALA A 248 -8.83 -3.36 8.76
C ALA A 248 -7.43 -2.93 8.26
N ASP A 249 -7.36 -1.88 7.43
CA ASP A 249 -6.11 -1.37 6.86
C ASP A 249 -5.17 -0.77 7.92
N LEU A 250 -5.73 0.06 8.82
CA LEU A 250 -5.02 0.61 9.98
C LEU A 250 -4.49 -0.50 10.89
N GLY A 251 -5.32 -1.54 11.12
CA GLY A 251 -4.98 -2.73 11.88
C GLY A 251 -3.79 -3.46 11.27
N LYS A 252 -3.87 -3.82 9.99
CA LYS A 252 -2.77 -4.46 9.25
C LYS A 252 -1.47 -3.68 9.38
N ALA A 253 -1.49 -2.39 9.06
CA ALA A 253 -0.28 -1.55 9.10
C ALA A 253 0.31 -1.46 10.52
N ALA A 254 -0.51 -1.24 11.55
CA ALA A 254 -0.02 -1.13 12.92
C ALA A 254 0.51 -2.47 13.47
N VAL A 255 -0.19 -3.58 13.20
CA VAL A 255 0.21 -4.93 13.61
C VAL A 255 1.55 -5.32 13.01
N LEU A 256 1.74 -5.08 11.70
CA LEU A 256 3.00 -5.39 11.02
C LEU A 256 4.17 -4.58 11.59
N LEU A 257 4.00 -3.27 11.81
CA LEU A 257 5.05 -2.43 12.39
C LEU A 257 5.43 -2.85 13.82
N VAL A 258 4.45 -3.19 14.66
CA VAL A 258 4.74 -3.67 16.03
C VAL A 258 5.43 -5.02 16.00
N SER A 259 5.08 -5.89 15.05
CA SER A 259 5.70 -7.20 14.87
C SER A 259 7.17 -7.11 14.43
N GLU A 260 7.55 -6.04 13.73
CA GLU A 260 8.96 -5.70 13.45
C GLU A 260 9.68 -5.00 14.61
N GLY A 261 9.03 -4.87 15.77
CA GLY A 261 9.63 -4.32 16.98
C GLY A 261 9.46 -2.80 17.14
N LEU A 262 8.74 -2.13 16.25
CA LEU A 262 8.50 -0.69 16.36
C LEU A 262 7.61 -0.37 17.58
N ARG A 263 7.77 0.84 18.13
CA ARG A 263 6.99 1.32 19.28
C ARG A 263 6.44 2.73 19.01
N PRO A 264 5.23 3.06 19.51
CA PRO A 264 4.65 4.39 19.33
C PRO A 264 5.51 5.52 19.93
N GLY A 265 5.74 6.58 19.15
CA GLY A 265 6.67 7.66 19.50
C GLY A 265 6.31 9.02 18.89
N ASN A 266 7.16 10.02 19.09
CA ASN A 266 6.92 11.41 18.68
C ASN A 266 7.62 11.79 17.37
N LYS A 267 8.38 10.88 16.75
CA LYS A 267 9.22 11.18 15.57
C LYS A 267 9.15 10.05 14.55
N ALA A 268 9.36 10.40 13.28
CA ALA A 268 9.63 9.44 12.21
C ALA A 268 8.61 8.28 12.16
N ALA A 269 9.08 7.04 11.95
CA ALA A 269 8.25 5.85 11.85
C ALA A 269 7.40 5.61 13.11
N ASP A 270 7.97 5.84 14.29
CA ASP A 270 7.27 5.69 15.58
C ASP A 270 6.04 6.61 15.68
N TYR A 271 6.13 7.82 15.11
CA TYR A 271 5.00 8.75 15.05
C TYR A 271 3.89 8.27 14.11
N VAL A 272 4.26 7.65 12.99
CA VAL A 272 3.28 7.06 12.07
C VAL A 272 2.56 5.89 12.76
N LEU A 273 3.29 5.01 13.45
CA LEU A 273 2.69 3.93 14.23
C LEU A 273 1.73 4.46 15.30
N ARG A 274 2.16 5.49 16.05
CA ARG A 274 1.26 6.17 17.00
C ARG A 274 -0.01 6.66 16.33
N LYS A 275 0.11 7.32 15.18
CA LYS A 275 -1.04 7.85 14.44
C LYS A 275 -1.99 6.73 14.00
N LEU A 276 -1.47 5.62 13.47
CA LEU A 276 -2.26 4.45 13.08
C LEU A 276 -3.11 3.93 14.24
N ILE A 277 -2.47 3.65 15.39
CA ILE A 277 -3.14 3.10 16.58
C ILE A 277 -4.20 4.07 17.11
N ARG A 278 -3.87 5.36 17.22
CA ARG A 278 -4.82 6.37 17.72
C ARG A 278 -6.00 6.53 16.79
N GLU A 279 -5.78 6.56 15.48
CA GLU A 279 -6.87 6.68 14.52
C GLU A 279 -7.80 5.47 14.56
N ALA A 280 -7.24 4.25 14.62
CA ALA A 280 -8.02 3.03 14.80
C ALA A 280 -8.84 3.08 16.10
N PHE A 281 -8.25 3.55 17.20
CA PHE A 281 -8.96 3.73 18.47
C PHE A 281 -10.14 4.69 18.37
N ILE A 282 -9.97 5.83 17.69
CA ILE A 282 -11.06 6.79 17.48
C ILE A 282 -12.19 6.17 16.63
N LEU A 283 -11.85 5.47 15.56
CA LEU A 283 -12.84 4.79 14.71
C LEU A 283 -13.58 3.69 15.46
N CYS A 284 -12.89 2.91 16.32
CA CYS A 284 -13.54 1.94 17.20
C CYS A 284 -14.56 2.61 18.12
N ARG A 285 -14.22 3.78 18.70
CA ARG A 285 -15.16 4.56 19.52
C ARG A 285 -16.37 5.08 18.72
N GLN A 286 -16.18 5.46 17.46
CA GLN A 286 -17.27 5.92 16.57
C GLN A 286 -18.22 4.79 16.16
N THR A 287 -17.73 3.55 16.16
CA THR A 287 -18.44 2.37 15.69
C THR A 287 -18.92 1.47 16.83
N SER A 288 -18.68 1.89 18.08
CA SER A 288 -18.93 1.12 19.30
C SER A 288 -18.16 -0.21 19.39
N ILE A 289 -17.09 -0.38 18.60
CA ILE A 289 -16.23 -1.56 18.65
C ILE A 289 -15.30 -1.49 19.87
N SER A 290 -15.19 -2.59 20.62
CA SER A 290 -14.18 -2.72 21.67
C SER A 290 -12.78 -2.69 21.05
N PHE A 291 -11.91 -1.81 21.53
CA PHE A 291 -10.55 -1.71 20.98
C PHE A 291 -9.74 -2.99 21.22
N ASP A 292 -9.94 -3.66 22.34
CA ASP A 292 -9.27 -4.94 22.63
C ASP A 292 -9.70 -6.02 21.64
N GLU A 293 -10.99 -6.07 21.30
CA GLU A 293 -11.52 -7.02 20.30
C GLU A 293 -10.96 -6.71 18.91
N PHE A 294 -10.91 -5.43 18.52
CA PHE A 294 -10.27 -5.00 17.28
C PHE A 294 -8.80 -5.42 17.19
N VAL A 295 -8.05 -5.31 18.30
CA VAL A 295 -6.64 -5.74 18.37
C VAL A 295 -6.52 -7.24 18.20
N VAL A 296 -7.40 -8.04 18.81
CA VAL A 296 -7.42 -9.50 18.66
C VAL A 296 -7.71 -9.90 17.22
N ILE A 297 -8.77 -9.33 16.62
CA ILE A 297 -9.14 -9.58 15.22
C ILE A 297 -7.98 -9.24 14.27
N SER A 298 -7.40 -8.06 14.41
CA SER A 298 -6.30 -7.61 13.55
C SER A 298 -5.01 -8.43 13.79
N GLY A 299 -4.68 -8.71 15.05
CA GLY A 299 -3.48 -9.46 15.43
C GLY A 299 -3.51 -10.88 14.89
N ASN A 300 -4.64 -11.58 15.00
CA ASN A 300 -4.79 -12.95 14.53
C ASN A 300 -4.78 -13.08 12.99
N GLN A 301 -5.10 -12.00 12.27
CA GLN A 301 -5.10 -12.03 10.80
C GLN A 301 -3.69 -11.90 10.20
N TRP A 302 -2.84 -11.02 10.74
CA TRP A 302 -1.56 -10.67 10.10
C TRP A 302 -0.32 -10.99 10.91
N ALA A 303 -0.45 -11.29 12.21
CA ALA A 303 0.68 -11.67 13.05
C ALA A 303 0.20 -12.54 14.24
N SER A 304 0.46 -12.09 15.46
CA SER A 304 -0.04 -12.68 16.70
C SER A 304 -0.61 -11.58 17.58
N ALA A 305 -1.82 -11.76 18.08
CA ALA A 305 -2.44 -10.82 19.01
C ALA A 305 -1.58 -10.61 20.26
N ASP A 306 -1.03 -11.68 20.83
CA ASP A 306 -0.17 -11.64 22.02
C ASP A 306 1.10 -10.79 21.79
N ALA A 307 1.62 -10.80 20.57
CA ALA A 307 2.82 -10.04 20.22
C ALA A 307 2.57 -8.51 20.16
N VAL A 308 1.33 -8.08 19.94
CA VAL A 308 1.00 -6.66 19.71
C VAL A 308 0.16 -6.03 20.82
N GLN A 309 -0.60 -6.83 21.58
CA GLN A 309 -1.62 -6.34 22.52
C GLN A 309 -1.06 -5.38 23.56
N THR A 310 0.09 -5.70 24.17
CA THR A 310 0.71 -4.83 25.19
C THR A 310 1.05 -3.45 24.63
N VAL A 311 1.59 -3.38 23.41
CA VAL A 311 2.00 -2.11 22.79
C VAL A 311 0.79 -1.24 22.47
N PHE A 312 -0.28 -1.84 21.95
CA PHE A 312 -1.53 -1.16 21.66
C PHE A 312 -2.20 -0.63 22.93
N ALA A 313 -2.29 -1.47 23.98
CA ALA A 313 -2.89 -1.09 25.26
C ALA A 313 -2.13 0.05 25.95
N GLU A 314 -0.79 0.02 25.95
CA GLU A 314 0.03 1.09 26.51
C GLU A 314 -0.17 2.43 25.79
N GLU A 315 -0.25 2.43 24.46
CA GLU A 315 -0.45 3.65 23.68
C GLU A 315 -1.87 4.20 23.88
N VAL A 316 -2.90 3.35 23.86
CA VAL A 316 -4.28 3.78 24.11
C VAL A 316 -4.44 4.33 25.52
N SER A 317 -3.88 3.68 26.55
CA SER A 317 -3.93 4.18 27.93
C SER A 317 -3.31 5.58 28.05
N LYS A 318 -2.18 5.82 27.37
CA LYS A 318 -1.54 7.16 27.31
C LYS A 318 -2.43 8.16 26.57
N PHE A 319 -3.04 7.74 25.46
CA PHE A 319 -3.88 8.61 24.65
C PHE A 319 -5.17 9.00 25.38
N GLU A 320 -5.86 8.06 26.02
CA GLU A 320 -7.08 8.29 26.79
C GLU A 320 -6.87 9.30 27.92
N LYS A 321 -5.74 9.21 28.65
CA LYS A 321 -5.37 10.21 29.67
C LYS A 321 -5.24 11.63 29.08
N GLY A 322 -4.79 11.74 27.84
CA GLY A 322 -4.75 13.01 27.10
C GLY A 322 -6.15 13.48 26.70
N LEU A 323 -6.97 12.57 26.16
CA LEU A 323 -8.35 12.85 25.74
C LEU A 323 -9.22 13.35 26.90
N GLU A 324 -9.02 12.86 28.11
CA GLU A 324 -9.77 13.29 29.30
C GLU A 324 -9.61 14.80 29.58
N ARG A 325 -8.43 15.36 29.30
CA ARG A 325 -8.21 16.81 29.43
C ARG A 325 -9.01 17.58 28.38
N GLY A 326 -9.01 17.10 27.14
CA GLY A 326 -9.80 17.67 26.05
C GLY A 326 -11.31 17.58 26.31
N ARG A 327 -11.77 16.44 26.85
CA ARG A 327 -13.18 16.21 27.23
C ARG A 327 -13.65 17.19 28.29
N LYS A 328 -12.84 17.45 29.33
CA LYS A 328 -13.14 18.45 30.36
C LYS A 328 -13.26 19.87 29.78
N GLU A 329 -12.36 20.25 28.87
CA GLU A 329 -12.44 21.56 28.23
C GLU A 329 -13.64 21.65 27.28
N TYR A 330 -13.96 20.58 26.54
CA TYR A 330 -15.18 20.48 25.74
C TYR A 330 -16.45 20.68 26.60
N THR A 331 -16.57 20.02 27.75
CA THR A 331 -17.72 20.19 28.67
C THR A 331 -17.83 21.62 29.18
N LYS A 332 -16.70 22.27 29.46
CA LYS A 332 -16.67 23.66 29.92
C LYS A 332 -17.09 24.64 28.83
N LEU A 333 -16.64 24.45 27.59
CA LEU A 333 -17.05 25.27 26.44
C LEU A 333 -18.55 25.11 26.17
N THR A 334 -19.03 23.86 26.14
CA THR A 334 -20.45 23.56 25.90
C THR A 334 -21.38 24.01 27.02
N SER A 335 -20.93 24.05 28.28
CA SER A 335 -21.72 24.62 29.39
C SER A 335 -21.89 26.14 29.31
N ARG A 336 -21.02 26.82 28.57
CA ARG A 336 -21.03 28.28 28.39
C ARG A 336 -21.70 28.70 27.09
N SER A 337 -21.86 27.78 26.14
CA SER A 337 -22.50 28.04 24.85
C SER A 337 -23.98 27.66 24.88
N ASN A 338 -24.83 28.58 24.43
CA ASN A 338 -26.26 28.31 24.16
C ASN A 338 -26.48 27.63 22.78
N GLY A 339 -25.45 26.99 22.21
CA GLY A 339 -25.47 26.40 20.87
C GLY A 339 -24.26 25.49 20.59
N PRO A 340 -24.14 24.94 19.36
CA PRO A 340 -23.02 24.09 18.95
C PRO A 340 -21.68 24.84 19.01
N LEU A 341 -20.58 24.10 19.09
CA LEU A 341 -19.25 24.70 19.14
C LEU A 341 -18.91 25.41 17.83
N THR A 342 -18.19 26.53 17.93
CA THR A 342 -17.73 27.27 16.74
C THR A 342 -16.52 26.59 16.10
N GLY A 343 -16.20 26.94 14.85
CA GLY A 343 -14.98 26.47 14.20
C GLY A 343 -13.71 26.77 14.99
N SER A 344 -13.65 27.95 15.65
CA SER A 344 -12.53 28.32 16.53
C SER A 344 -12.45 27.47 17.79
N ASP A 345 -13.58 27.06 18.37
CA ASP A 345 -13.59 26.18 19.54
C ASP A 345 -13.08 24.77 19.17
N ILE A 346 -13.50 24.27 18.00
CA ILE A 346 -13.02 22.99 17.45
C ILE A 346 -11.52 23.04 17.18
N GLU A 347 -11.04 24.13 16.58
CA GLU A 347 -9.60 24.34 16.32
C GLU A 347 -8.79 24.43 17.62
N TYR A 348 -9.31 25.12 18.64
CA TYR A 348 -8.70 25.20 19.96
C TYR A 348 -8.59 23.82 20.64
N LEU A 349 -9.68 23.04 20.65
CA LEU A 349 -9.68 21.68 21.23
C LEU A 349 -8.72 20.73 20.50
N THR A 350 -8.69 20.78 19.17
CA THR A 350 -7.80 19.93 18.36
C THR A 350 -6.34 20.33 18.49
N SER A 351 -6.02 21.62 18.37
CA SER A 351 -4.63 22.11 18.42
C SER A 351 -4.01 22.08 19.82
N THR A 352 -4.77 22.46 20.86
CA THR A 352 -4.23 22.68 22.21
C THR A 352 -4.30 21.40 23.05
N PHE A 353 -5.39 20.64 22.92
CA PHE A 353 -5.61 19.44 23.74
C PHE A 353 -5.42 18.13 22.96
N GLY A 354 -5.18 18.21 21.64
CA GLY A 354 -5.12 17.02 20.78
C GLY A 354 -6.45 16.27 20.74
N PHE A 355 -7.58 16.94 21.03
CA PHE A 355 -8.90 16.32 21.11
C PHE A 355 -9.48 16.17 19.69
N PRO A 356 -9.61 14.95 19.15
CA PRO A 356 -9.94 14.75 17.74
C PRO A 356 -11.33 15.28 17.39
N LYS A 357 -11.44 15.92 16.21
CA LYS A 357 -12.72 16.42 15.68
C LYS A 357 -13.81 15.34 15.65
N ALA A 358 -13.45 14.12 15.28
CA ALA A 358 -14.33 12.96 15.29
C ALA A 358 -14.96 12.66 16.66
N LEU A 359 -14.23 12.90 17.77
CA LEU A 359 -14.81 12.76 19.11
C LEU A 359 -15.71 13.95 19.45
N ILE A 360 -15.38 15.15 19.01
CA ILE A 360 -16.25 16.33 19.20
C ILE A 360 -17.61 16.07 18.55
N GLU A 361 -17.61 15.61 17.29
CA GLU A 361 -18.84 15.28 16.54
C GLU A 361 -19.67 14.17 17.24
N LEU A 362 -19.00 13.16 17.84
CA LEU A 362 -19.68 12.14 18.64
C LEU A 362 -20.34 12.71 19.90
N GLU A 363 -19.63 13.56 20.65
CA GLU A 363 -20.17 14.16 21.88
C GLU A 363 -21.32 15.12 21.56
N GLU A 364 -21.26 15.86 20.46
CA GLU A 364 -22.37 16.71 19.99
C GLU A 364 -23.59 15.87 19.57
N SER A 365 -23.37 14.75 18.87
CA SER A 365 -24.46 13.83 18.49
C SER A 365 -25.17 13.25 19.71
N LYS A 366 -24.42 12.84 20.75
CA LYS A 366 -24.99 12.34 22.02
C LYS A 366 -25.80 13.40 22.73
N ARG A 367 -25.25 14.61 22.88
CA ARG A 367 -25.94 15.75 23.51
C ARG A 367 -27.25 16.09 22.80
N ASN A 368 -27.27 16.03 21.46
CA ASN A 368 -28.48 16.28 20.68
C ASN A 368 -29.54 15.20 20.88
N LYS A 369 -29.14 13.93 21.04
CA LYS A 369 -30.08 12.83 21.37
C LYS A 369 -30.65 12.93 22.78
N GLU A 370 -29.88 13.45 23.74
CA GLU A 370 -30.34 13.63 25.14
C GLU A 370 -31.25 14.86 25.33
N ALA A 371 -31.22 15.81 24.39
CA ALA A 371 -32.04 17.02 24.41
C ALA A 371 -33.40 16.86 23.69
N LEU A 372 -33.60 15.74 22.97
CA LEU A 372 -34.84 15.30 22.34
C LEU A 372 -35.59 14.32 23.24
#